data_AF-A0AAW1HWY0-F1
#
_entry.id   AF-A0AAW1HWY0-F1
#
_cell.length_a   1.000
_cell.length_b   1.000
_cell.length_c   1.000
_cell.angle_alpha   90.00
_cell.angle_beta   90.00
_cell.angle_gamma   90.00
#
_symmetry.space_group_name_H-M   'P 1'
#
loop_
_entity.id
_entity.type
_entity.pdbx_description
1 polymer ?
#
loop_
_entity_poly.entity_id
_entity_poly.type
_entity_poly.pdbx_seq_one_letter_code
_entity_poly.pdbx_strand_id
1 'polypeptide(L)'
;MKDLISEHLLSLKNKIGAYFPDVSSENWEFKLTRDPFQINVDILPDHIQEQTIDLQCDSTSKVDFPNMDFEDFWLLYLLIYPEVAMEAAC
;
A
#
# COMPACT_ATOMS: atom_id res chain seq x y z
N MET A 1 -10.50 -22.63 -21.69
CA MET A 1 -9.15 -22.21 -21.26
C MET A 1 -9.22 -20.97 -20.37
N LYS A 2 -9.91 -19.89 -20.79
CA LYS A 2 -10.18 -18.71 -19.96
C LYS A 2 -10.94 -19.03 -18.67
N ASP A 3 -11.90 -19.95 -18.74
CA ASP A 3 -12.70 -20.35 -17.58
C ASP A 3 -11.85 -21.11 -16.54
N LEU A 4 -10.97 -22.00 -17.00
CA LEU A 4 -10.02 -22.73 -16.15
C LEU A 4 -9.03 -21.80 -15.44
N ILE A 5 -8.55 -20.77 -16.13
CA ILE A 5 -7.68 -19.73 -15.53
C ILE A 5 -8.47 -18.94 -14.49
N SER A 6 -9.71 -18.57 -14.78
CA SER A 6 -10.55 -17.78 -13.88
C SER A 6 -10.91 -18.56 -12.61
N GLU A 7 -11.27 -19.84 -12.75
CA GLU A 7 -11.52 -20.75 -11.62
C GLU A 7 -10.26 -20.95 -10.77
N HIS A 8 -9.09 -21.10 -11.41
CA HIS A 8 -7.83 -21.23 -10.70
C HIS A 8 -7.48 -19.96 -9.90
N LEU A 9 -7.63 -18.77 -10.51
CA LEU A 9 -7.41 -17.50 -9.84
C LEU A 9 -8.37 -17.28 -8.67
N LEU A 10 -9.65 -17.67 -8.83
CA LEU A 10 -10.64 -17.60 -7.76
C LEU A 10 -10.28 -18.53 -6.59
N SER A 11 -9.84 -19.75 -6.90
CA SER A 11 -9.35 -20.70 -5.89
C SER A 11 -8.13 -20.17 -5.14
N LEU A 12 -7.19 -19.53 -5.86
CA LEU A 12 -6.01 -18.91 -5.27
C LEU A 12 -6.39 -17.76 -4.34
N LYS A 13 -7.28 -16.86 -4.79
CA LYS A 13 -7.80 -15.74 -3.99
C LYS A 13 -8.45 -16.24 -2.69
N ASN A 14 -9.30 -17.27 -2.78
CA ASN A 14 -9.97 -17.84 -1.62
C ASN A 14 -8.97 -18.46 -0.64
N LYS A 15 -7.93 -19.14 -1.12
CA LYS A 15 -6.87 -19.69 -0.26
C LYS A 15 -6.08 -18.59 0.43
N ILE A 16 -5.68 -17.53 -0.29
CA ILE A 16 -4.99 -16.38 0.29
C ILE A 16 -5.85 -15.74 1.40
N GLY A 17 -7.14 -15.49 1.13
CA GLY A 17 -8.04 -14.94 2.15
C GLY A 17 -8.25 -15.87 3.36
N ALA A 18 -8.18 -17.19 3.16
CA ALA A 18 -8.27 -18.15 4.27
C ALA A 18 -6.98 -18.21 5.12
N TYR A 19 -5.81 -18.04 4.50
CA TYR A 19 -4.52 -18.00 5.21
C TYR A 19 -4.28 -16.65 5.89
N PHE A 20 -4.78 -15.56 5.31
CA PHE A 20 -4.60 -14.20 5.78
C PHE A 20 -5.96 -13.52 5.99
N PRO A 21 -6.74 -13.94 7.01
CA PRO A 21 -8.09 -13.42 7.25
C PRO A 21 -8.10 -11.92 7.57
N ASP A 22 -6.99 -11.41 8.11
CA ASP A 22 -6.82 -10.00 8.49
C ASP A 22 -6.32 -9.14 7.31
N VAL A 23 -5.81 -9.76 6.23
CA VAL A 23 -5.37 -9.06 5.02
C VAL A 23 -6.58 -8.83 4.12
N SER A 24 -7.43 -7.92 4.58
CA SER A 24 -8.49 -7.35 3.76
C SER A 24 -7.89 -6.33 2.80
N SER A 25 -8.21 -6.44 1.50
CA SER A 25 -7.89 -5.38 0.52
C SER A 25 -8.60 -4.06 0.82
N GLU A 26 -9.59 -4.06 1.73
CA GLU A 26 -10.25 -2.85 2.19
C GLU A 26 -9.50 -2.14 3.31
N ASN A 27 -8.56 -2.84 3.95
CA ASN A 27 -7.76 -2.31 5.04
C ASN A 27 -6.90 -1.12 4.57
N TRP A 28 -6.89 -0.06 5.35
CA TRP A 28 -6.19 1.18 4.99
C TRP A 28 -4.69 0.97 5.00
N GLU A 29 -4.13 0.15 5.90
CA GLU A 29 -2.70 -0.16 5.94
C GLU A 29 -2.25 -0.80 4.61
N PHE A 30 -2.98 -1.82 4.16
CA PHE A 30 -2.67 -2.50 2.89
C PHE A 30 -2.79 -1.57 1.67
N LYS A 31 -3.78 -0.67 1.67
CA LYS A 31 -3.93 0.32 0.60
C LYS A 31 -2.79 1.34 0.61
N LEU A 32 -2.37 1.77 1.79
CA LEU A 32 -1.30 2.74 1.97
C LEU A 32 0.03 2.17 1.47
N THR A 33 0.39 0.96 1.94
CA THR A 33 1.63 0.28 1.53
C THR A 33 1.68 0.04 0.02
N ARG A 34 0.54 -0.30 -0.61
CA ARG A 34 0.47 -0.64 -2.04
C ARG A 34 0.47 0.58 -2.95
N ASP A 35 -0.25 1.64 -2.59
CA ASP A 35 -0.36 2.85 -3.40
C ASP A 35 -0.72 4.06 -2.51
N PRO A 36 0.29 4.72 -1.91
CA PRO A 36 0.07 5.88 -1.07
C PRO A 36 -0.38 7.11 -1.87
N PHE A 37 -0.28 7.08 -3.20
CA PHE A 37 -0.61 8.21 -4.07
C PHE A 37 -2.08 8.26 -4.48
N GLN A 38 -2.83 7.17 -4.28
CA GLN A 38 -4.25 7.04 -4.62
C GLN A 38 -5.13 6.77 -3.40
N ILE A 39 -4.54 6.66 -2.19
CA ILE A 39 -5.31 6.45 -0.98
C ILE A 39 -6.11 7.71 -0.61
N ASN A 40 -7.35 7.51 -0.17
CA ASN A 40 -8.13 8.59 0.43
C ASN A 40 -7.54 8.92 1.81
N VAL A 41 -7.15 10.16 2.04
CA VAL A 41 -6.54 10.59 3.31
C VAL A 41 -7.55 10.56 4.46
N ASP A 42 -8.84 10.77 4.18
CA ASP A 42 -9.90 10.80 5.21
C ASP A 42 -10.13 9.45 5.90
N ILE A 43 -9.65 8.34 5.33
CA ILE A 43 -9.75 7.00 5.94
C ILE A 43 -8.53 6.63 6.80
N LEU A 44 -7.51 7.49 6.82
CA LEU A 44 -6.28 7.26 7.56
C LEU A 44 -6.38 7.79 9.00
N PRO A 45 -5.59 7.25 9.95
CA PRO A 45 -5.43 7.84 11.27
C PRO A 45 -4.94 9.31 11.17
N ASP A 46 -5.52 10.20 11.97
CA ASP A 46 -5.23 11.66 11.92
C ASP A 46 -3.73 11.98 11.97
N HIS A 47 -2.96 11.21 12.75
CA HIS A 47 -1.54 11.43 12.94
C HIS A 47 -0.66 11.16 11.71
N ILE A 48 -1.16 10.47 10.67
CA ILE A 48 -0.41 10.23 9.42
C ILE A 48 -0.96 11.00 8.22
N GLN A 49 -2.11 11.66 8.38
CA GLN A 49 -2.81 12.31 7.26
C GLN A 49 -1.97 13.42 6.62
N GLU A 50 -1.36 14.29 7.43
CA GLU A 50 -0.56 15.42 6.95
C GLU A 50 0.65 14.94 6.13
N GLN A 51 1.43 14.00 6.67
CA GLN A 51 2.56 13.42 5.93
C GLN A 51 2.12 12.65 4.68
N THR A 52 0.93 12.04 4.69
CA THR A 52 0.41 11.37 3.49
C THR A 52 0.10 12.40 2.40
N ILE A 53 -0.49 13.55 2.77
CA ILE A 53 -0.74 14.64 1.83
C ILE A 53 0.59 15.17 1.26
N ASP A 54 1.58 15.40 2.12
CA ASP A 54 2.88 15.89 1.69
C ASP A 54 3.57 14.89 0.75
N LEU A 55 3.54 13.60 1.07
CA LEU A 55 4.04 12.52 0.22
C LEU A 55 3.29 12.50 -1.13
N GLN A 56 1.97 12.67 -1.12
CA GLN A 56 1.15 12.77 -2.33
C GLN A 56 1.46 14.03 -3.15
N CYS A 57 1.95 15.09 -2.55
CA CYS A 57 2.34 16.31 -3.25
C CYS A 57 3.78 16.29 -3.75
N ASP A 58 4.64 15.42 -3.22
CA ASP A 58 6.03 15.29 -3.68
C ASP A 58 6.10 14.62 -5.06
N SER A 59 6.58 15.39 -6.03
CA SER A 59 6.80 14.91 -7.40
C SER A 59 7.95 13.91 -7.49
N THR A 60 8.93 13.99 -6.59
CA THR A 60 10.11 13.13 -6.57
C THR A 60 9.70 11.73 -6.14
N SER A 61 8.98 11.62 -5.01
CA SER A 61 8.45 10.36 -4.51
C SER A 61 7.55 9.65 -5.52
N LYS A 62 6.73 10.40 -6.27
CA LYS A 62 5.90 9.86 -7.36
C LYS A 62 6.68 9.27 -8.52
N VAL A 63 7.85 9.83 -8.81
CA VAL A 63 8.76 9.30 -9.85
C VAL A 63 9.54 8.13 -9.31
N ASP A 64 9.98 8.19 -8.06
CA ASP A 64 10.79 7.15 -7.42
C ASP A 64 10.02 5.85 -7.20
N PHE A 65 8.79 5.94 -6.70
CA PHE A 65 7.95 4.79 -6.33
C PHE A 65 7.82 3.69 -7.41
N PRO A 66 7.48 3.99 -8.68
CA PRO A 66 7.41 2.96 -9.72
C PRO A 66 8.78 2.47 -10.21
N ASN A 67 9.87 3.16 -9.86
CA ASN A 67 11.24 2.88 -10.34
C ASN A 67 12.09 2.11 -9.33
N MET A 68 11.57 1.79 -8.14
CA MET A 68 12.27 1.02 -7.11
C MET A 68 11.37 -0.02 -6.46
N ASP A 69 11.98 -0.92 -5.69
CA ASP A 69 11.25 -1.93 -4.94
C ASP A 69 10.50 -1.29 -3.76
N PHE A 70 9.37 -1.89 -3.37
CA PHE A 70 8.50 -1.39 -2.31
C PHE A 70 9.24 -1.17 -0.98
N GLU A 71 10.06 -2.13 -0.59
CA GLU A 71 10.83 -2.06 0.66
C GLU A 71 11.85 -0.92 0.62
N ASP A 72 12.58 -0.78 -0.49
CA ASP A 72 13.58 0.28 -0.67
C ASP A 72 12.94 1.67 -0.67
N PHE A 73 11.77 1.82 -1.28
CA PHE A 73 11.01 3.06 -1.24
C PHE A 73 10.67 3.46 0.18
N TRP A 74 10.01 2.57 0.93
CA TRP A 74 9.57 2.89 2.28
C TRP A 74 10.74 3.12 3.23
N LEU A 75 11.86 2.42 3.06
CA LEU A 75 13.09 2.66 3.83
C LEU A 75 13.74 4.01 3.50
N LEU A 76 13.79 4.40 2.23
CA LEU A 76 14.35 5.69 1.81
C LEU A 76 13.51 6.86 2.34
N TYR A 77 12.20 6.75 2.20
CA TYR A 77 11.25 7.80 2.58
C TYR A 77 10.94 7.81 4.08
N LEU A 78 11.39 6.82 4.86
CA LEU A 78 11.30 6.81 6.33
C LEU A 78 11.95 8.04 6.97
N LEU A 79 13.02 8.58 6.39
CA LEU A 79 13.70 9.76 6.92
C LEU A 79 12.96 11.07 6.62
N ILE A 80 12.05 11.06 5.64
CA ILE A 80 11.33 12.26 5.16
C ILE A 80 9.89 12.26 5.70
N TYR A 81 9.23 11.10 5.64
CA TYR A 81 7.85 10.88 6.07
C TYR A 81 7.79 9.73 7.11
N PRO A 82 8.36 9.92 8.30
CA PRO A 82 8.54 8.84 9.28
C PRO A 82 7.24 8.21 9.76
N GLU A 83 6.16 8.98 9.87
CA GLU A 83 4.88 8.49 10.40
C GLU A 83 4.21 7.57 9.38
N VAL A 84 4.11 8.01 8.13
CA VAL A 84 3.51 7.23 7.04
C VAL A 84 4.36 6.01 6.69
N ALA A 85 5.69 6.19 6.59
CA ALA A 85 6.59 5.10 6.23
C ALA A 85 6.67 4.02 7.32
N MET A 86 6.58 4.39 8.60
CA MET A 86 6.55 3.41 9.68
C MET A 86 5.28 2.57 9.65
N GLU A 87 4.12 3.17 9.39
CA GLU A 87 2.87 2.43 9.20
C GLU A 87 2.89 1.56 7.93
N ALA A 88 3.54 2.02 6.86
CA ALA A 88 3.62 1.27 5.61
C ALA A 88 4.64 0.12 5.64
N ALA A 89 5.70 0.22 6.45
CA ALA A 89 6.79 -0.74 6.56
C ALA A 89 6.61 -1.78 7.70
N CYS A 90 5.58 -1.63 8.54
CA CYS A 90 5.20 -2.59 9.58
C CYS A 90 4.33 -3.73 9.04
#